data_AF-A0A662RVI7-F1
#
_entry.id   AF-A0A662RVI7-F1
#
_cell.length_a   1.000
_cell.length_b   1.000
_cell.length_c   1.000
_cell.angle_alpha   90.00
_cell.angle_beta   90.00
_cell.angle_gamma   90.00
#
_symmetry.space_group_name_H-M   'P 1'
#
loop_
_entity.id
_entity.type
_entity.pdbx_description
1 polymer ?
#
loop_
_entity_poly.entity_id
_entity_poly.type
_entity_poly.pdbx_seq_one_letter_code
_entity_poly.pdbx_strand_id
1 'polypeptide(L)'
;MSITAEIRRIEEELRNTPYNKATEHHIGRLKAKLARLRGELEKERSRRSGGGAAPFRKSGDATVVLVGFPSVGKSTLLNSLTNACSAVAEYDFTTISVVPGMLKYKSAEIQVLDVPGIVEGASSGRGRGREVLSVIRNADLIIIVTDVLRCDVQKIIEELRNAGIRINESPPAVKIVKKAKGGISIYADEIQIEEKTLHAILKEYKIHNADVFIREKNITIERFIDAIEGNRRYIPAIIAVNKIDMLDDGGADEITRIIERIKGVDKSSILPISAEKGTNIEMLKDMIYEKMRFIRVFLRPPGKQVEKEPMVLREGAKVGDVCDKIHGNMRSRFKYARVWGKSVKYDGQRVGAEHELCDGDTVSIFVR
;
A
#
# COMPACT_ATOMS: atom_id res chain seq x y z
N MET A 1 3.57 13.62 31.62
CA MET A 1 2.74 14.09 30.48
C MET A 1 2.26 12.85 29.74
N SER A 2 1.05 12.84 29.17
CA SER A 2 0.63 11.72 28.33
C SER A 2 1.39 11.72 27.00
N ILE A 3 1.56 10.54 26.37
CA ILE A 3 2.17 10.41 25.03
C ILE A 3 1.44 11.31 24.02
N THR A 4 0.12 11.43 24.13
CA THR A 4 -0.71 12.28 23.27
C THR A 4 -0.42 13.78 23.44
N ALA A 5 -0.21 14.25 24.69
CA ALA A 5 0.17 15.63 24.95
C ALA A 5 1.58 15.95 24.43
N GLU A 6 2.50 15.00 24.53
CA GLU A 6 3.87 15.16 24.01
C GLU A 6 3.90 15.21 22.48
N ILE A 7 3.10 14.37 21.80
CA ILE A 7 2.90 14.44 20.34
C ILE A 7 2.42 15.82 19.93
N ARG A 8 1.35 16.34 20.56
CA ARG A 8 0.78 17.65 20.22
C ARG A 8 1.80 18.78 20.41
N ARG A 9 2.59 18.73 21.49
CA ARG A 9 3.65 19.71 21.74
C ARG A 9 4.71 19.70 20.63
N ILE A 10 5.16 18.51 20.22
CA ILE A 10 6.17 18.37 19.16
C ILE A 10 5.61 18.84 17.80
N GLU A 11 4.34 18.56 17.51
CA GLU A 11 3.67 19.03 16.29
C GLU A 11 3.57 20.56 16.23
N GLU A 12 3.26 21.20 17.36
CA GLU A 12 3.21 22.66 17.48
C GLU A 12 4.62 23.28 17.34
N GLU A 13 5.63 22.67 17.94
CA GLU A 13 7.02 23.11 17.82
C GLU A 13 7.54 22.99 16.38
N LEU A 14 7.23 21.87 15.71
CA LEU A 14 7.57 21.67 14.29
C LEU A 14 6.87 22.69 13.39
N ARG A 15 5.63 23.07 13.70
CA ARG A 15 4.88 24.06 12.93
C ARG A 15 5.47 25.46 13.04
N ASN A 16 5.99 25.81 14.23
CA ASN A 16 6.54 27.13 14.51
C ASN A 16 8.03 27.27 14.16
N THR A 17 8.70 26.17 13.79
CA THR A 17 10.14 26.18 13.48
C THR A 17 10.36 26.18 11.96
N PRO A 18 10.87 27.27 11.36
CA PRO A 18 11.17 27.28 9.93
C PRO A 18 12.36 26.38 9.61
N TYR A 19 12.31 25.71 8.46
CA TYR A 19 13.40 24.86 8.00
C TYR A 19 14.56 25.69 7.44
N ASN A 20 15.75 25.53 8.02
CA ASN A 20 17.02 26.02 7.50
C ASN A 20 18.15 25.10 7.98
N LYS A 21 19.38 25.28 7.47
CA LYS A 21 20.53 24.42 7.86
C LYS A 21 20.81 24.43 9.37
N ALA A 22 20.58 25.55 10.06
CA ALA A 22 20.77 25.63 11.50
C ALA A 22 19.70 24.88 12.30
N THR A 23 18.46 24.81 11.80
CA THR A 23 17.33 24.12 12.44
C THR A 23 17.18 22.67 11.98
N GLU A 24 17.86 22.24 10.91
CA GLU A 24 17.78 20.89 10.34
C GLU A 24 17.98 19.80 11.39
N HIS A 25 19.03 19.93 12.21
CA HIS A 25 19.35 18.98 13.27
C HIS A 25 18.21 18.88 14.31
N HIS A 26 17.66 20.03 14.73
CA HIS A 26 16.57 20.09 15.70
C HIS A 26 15.29 19.47 15.12
N ILE A 27 14.94 19.84 13.89
CA ILE A 27 13.79 19.31 13.17
C ILE A 27 13.92 17.80 12.97
N GLY A 28 15.10 17.31 12.60
CA GLY A 28 15.38 15.88 12.45
C GLY A 28 15.13 15.11 13.75
N ARG A 29 15.61 15.64 14.88
CA ARG A 29 15.36 15.06 16.19
C ARG A 29 13.87 15.07 16.56
N LEU A 30 13.17 16.18 16.35
CA LEU A 30 11.74 16.29 16.61
C LEU A 30 10.92 15.30 15.76
N LYS A 31 11.23 15.19 14.46
CA LYS A 31 10.58 14.22 13.56
C LYS A 31 10.82 12.78 14.00
N ALA A 32 12.06 12.43 14.36
CA ALA A 32 12.40 11.10 14.87
C ALA A 32 11.63 10.77 16.16
N LYS A 33 11.58 11.73 17.09
CA LYS A 33 10.85 11.60 18.35
C LYS A 33 9.34 11.44 18.11
N LEU A 34 8.76 12.25 17.23
CA LEU A 34 7.35 12.16 16.84
C LEU A 34 7.00 10.80 16.25
N ALA A 35 7.80 10.31 15.30
CA ALA A 35 7.61 9.01 14.68
C ALA A 35 7.70 7.87 15.70
N ARG A 36 8.71 7.88 16.57
CA ARG A 36 8.86 6.91 17.67
C ARG A 36 7.65 6.91 18.61
N LEU A 37 7.19 8.09 19.07
CA LEU A 37 6.03 8.21 19.96
C LEU A 37 4.73 7.72 19.31
N ARG A 38 4.53 8.00 18.02
CA ARG A 38 3.37 7.47 17.26
C ARG A 38 3.42 5.94 17.16
N GLY A 39 4.59 5.37 16.88
CA GLY A 39 4.79 3.92 16.86
C GLY A 39 4.59 3.26 18.23
N GLU A 40 4.99 3.92 19.32
CA GLU A 40 4.74 3.46 20.70
C GLU A 40 3.25 3.48 21.05
N LEU A 41 2.54 4.57 20.71
CA LEU A 41 1.10 4.67 20.91
C LEU A 41 0.34 3.55 20.18
N GLU A 42 0.78 3.21 18.98
CA GLU A 42 0.22 2.10 18.21
C GLU A 42 0.48 0.74 18.88
N LYS A 43 1.68 0.52 19.41
CA LYS A 43 2.03 -0.71 20.16
C LYS A 43 1.30 -0.81 21.50
N GLU A 44 1.09 0.29 22.22
CA GLU A 44 0.29 0.28 23.44
C GLU A 44 -1.18 -0.04 23.15
N ARG A 45 -1.72 0.55 22.08
CA ARG A 45 -3.06 0.21 21.57
C ARG A 45 -3.15 -1.26 21.16
N SER A 46 -2.08 -1.84 20.60
CA SER A 46 -2.05 -3.26 20.23
C SER A 46 -2.06 -4.23 21.41
N ARG A 47 -1.42 -3.87 22.52
CA ARG A 47 -1.37 -4.68 23.75
C ARG A 47 -2.64 -4.62 24.60
N ARG A 48 -3.33 -3.47 24.65
CA ARG A 48 -4.55 -3.30 25.48
C ARG A 48 -5.79 -4.01 24.93
N SER A 49 -5.82 -4.36 23.65
CA SER A 49 -7.00 -4.94 23.00
C SER A 49 -7.05 -6.47 23.03
N GLY A 50 -6.39 -7.14 24.00
CA GLY A 50 -6.34 -8.59 24.21
C GLY A 50 -7.10 -9.43 23.17
N GLY A 51 -6.44 -9.71 22.04
CA GLY A 51 -7.10 -10.23 20.85
C GLY A 51 -6.54 -9.52 19.61
N GLY A 52 -5.71 -10.22 18.84
CA GLY A 52 -5.43 -9.76 17.49
C GLY A 52 -6.77 -9.76 16.76
N ALA A 53 -7.21 -8.61 16.24
CA ALA A 53 -8.26 -8.60 15.24
C ALA A 53 -7.89 -9.67 14.20
N ALA A 54 -8.77 -10.65 14.01
CA ALA A 54 -8.51 -11.73 13.06
C ALA A 54 -8.11 -11.08 11.72
N PRO A 55 -7.06 -11.59 11.05
CA PRO A 55 -6.61 -10.99 9.80
C PRO A 55 -7.79 -10.92 8.84
N PHE A 56 -8.04 -9.73 8.31
CA PHE A 56 -9.06 -9.54 7.28
C PHE A 56 -8.80 -10.55 6.16
N ARG A 57 -9.78 -11.42 5.89
CA ARG A 57 -9.60 -12.52 4.94
C ARG A 57 -9.66 -11.96 3.53
N LYS A 58 -8.50 -11.95 2.85
CA LYS A 58 -8.43 -11.62 1.42
C LYS A 58 -9.29 -12.60 0.64
N SER A 59 -10.07 -12.08 -0.30
CA SER A 59 -10.82 -12.85 -1.28
C SER A 59 -10.35 -12.46 -2.69
N GLY A 60 -10.35 -13.42 -3.61
CA GLY A 60 -9.84 -13.22 -4.97
C GLY A 60 -8.32 -13.06 -5.06
N ASP A 61 -7.88 -12.45 -6.16
CA ASP A 61 -6.48 -12.28 -6.58
C ASP A 61 -5.83 -11.01 -6.02
N ALA A 62 -6.64 -10.01 -5.67
CA ALA A 62 -6.17 -8.79 -5.03
C ALA A 62 -7.25 -8.07 -4.23
N THR A 63 -6.80 -7.26 -3.28
CA THR A 63 -7.66 -6.39 -2.48
C THR A 63 -7.37 -4.92 -2.78
N VAL A 64 -8.36 -4.19 -3.26
CA VAL A 64 -8.37 -2.74 -3.48
C VAL A 64 -9.19 -2.09 -2.37
N VAL A 65 -8.70 -1.01 -1.79
CA VAL A 65 -9.44 -0.24 -0.77
C VAL A 65 -9.76 1.15 -1.28
N LEU A 66 -11.05 1.53 -1.21
CA LEU A 66 -11.52 2.88 -1.48
C LEU A 66 -11.35 3.75 -0.23
N VAL A 67 -10.72 4.91 -0.40
CA VAL A 67 -10.44 5.88 0.66
C VAL A 67 -10.91 7.24 0.21
N GLY A 68 -11.59 7.99 1.09
CA GLY A 68 -12.06 9.32 0.77
C GLY A 68 -13.00 9.86 1.83
N PHE A 69 -13.23 11.17 1.80
CA PHE A 69 -14.21 11.82 2.66
C PHE A 69 -15.62 11.24 2.47
N PRO A 70 -16.53 11.41 3.43
CA PRO A 70 -17.95 11.14 3.20
C PRO A 70 -18.46 11.89 1.95
N SER A 71 -19.45 11.30 1.27
CA SER A 71 -20.16 11.94 0.15
C SER A 71 -19.36 12.27 -1.12
N VAL A 72 -18.11 11.80 -1.26
CA VAL A 72 -17.33 11.91 -2.51
C VAL A 72 -17.71 10.87 -3.58
N GLY A 73 -18.65 9.97 -3.27
CA GLY A 73 -19.15 8.94 -4.20
C GLY A 73 -18.40 7.60 -4.16
N LYS A 74 -17.79 7.23 -3.01
CA LYS A 74 -17.10 5.93 -2.84
C LYS A 74 -18.01 4.73 -3.11
N SER A 75 -19.19 4.70 -2.49
CA SER A 75 -20.11 3.57 -2.63
C SER A 75 -20.70 3.50 -4.05
N THR A 76 -20.94 4.64 -4.68
CA THR A 76 -21.30 4.72 -6.12
C THR A 76 -20.20 4.14 -7.00
N LEU A 77 -18.93 4.49 -6.72
CA LEU A 77 -17.79 3.95 -7.44
C LEU A 77 -17.62 2.44 -7.23
N LEU A 78 -17.82 1.95 -6.01
CA LEU A 78 -17.80 0.52 -5.71
C LEU A 78 -18.81 -0.22 -6.60
N ASN A 79 -20.06 0.24 -6.61
CA ASN A 79 -21.11 -0.38 -7.43
C ASN A 79 -20.79 -0.32 -8.93
N SER A 80 -20.25 0.80 -9.41
CA SER A 80 -19.83 0.98 -10.80
C SER A 80 -18.67 0.05 -11.21
N LEU A 81 -17.76 -0.25 -10.29
CA LEU A 81 -16.66 -1.19 -10.52
C LEU A 81 -17.12 -2.65 -10.47
N THR A 82 -17.98 -3.02 -9.52
CA THR A 82 -18.23 -4.43 -9.20
C THR A 82 -19.45 -5.03 -9.89
N ASN A 83 -20.17 -4.27 -10.73
CA ASN A 83 -21.34 -4.70 -11.52
C ASN A 83 -22.39 -5.54 -10.75
N ALA A 84 -22.44 -5.40 -9.42
CA ALA A 84 -23.28 -6.18 -8.53
C ALA A 84 -23.85 -5.27 -7.44
N CYS A 85 -25.15 -5.39 -7.20
CA CYS A 85 -25.83 -4.81 -6.05
C CYS A 85 -25.12 -5.28 -4.79
N SER A 86 -24.33 -4.39 -4.18
CA SER A 86 -23.56 -4.72 -2.98
C SER A 86 -24.53 -5.04 -1.83
N ALA A 87 -24.64 -6.32 -1.47
CA ALA A 87 -25.18 -6.69 -0.18
C ALA A 87 -24.13 -6.30 0.88
N VAL A 88 -24.53 -5.45 1.83
CA VAL A 88 -23.69 -5.08 2.97
C VAL A 88 -23.32 -6.36 3.72
N ALA A 89 -22.06 -6.77 3.63
CA ALA A 89 -21.55 -7.86 4.45
C ALA A 89 -21.09 -7.27 5.79
N GLU A 90 -21.88 -7.48 6.84
CA GLU A 90 -21.36 -7.39 8.20
C GLU A 90 -20.41 -8.57 8.39
N TYR A 91 -19.11 -8.33 8.38
CA TYR A 91 -18.17 -9.38 8.77
C TYR A 91 -18.25 -9.54 10.28
N ASP A 92 -18.60 -10.75 10.75
CA ASP A 92 -18.84 -11.15 12.15
C ASP A 92 -17.73 -10.80 13.16
N PHE A 93 -16.61 -10.26 12.70
CA PHE A 93 -15.41 -9.96 13.49
C PHE A 93 -14.93 -8.51 13.39
N THR A 94 -15.66 -7.63 12.67
CA THR A 94 -15.34 -6.20 12.57
C THR A 94 -16.49 -5.37 13.12
N THR A 95 -16.21 -4.40 13.98
CA THR A 95 -17.22 -3.43 14.49
C THR A 95 -17.55 -2.34 13.46
N ILE A 96 -17.13 -2.55 12.20
CA ILE A 96 -17.15 -1.58 11.11
C ILE A 96 -17.70 -2.28 9.88
N SER A 97 -18.76 -1.71 9.33
CA SER A 97 -19.37 -2.12 8.06
C SER A 97 -18.43 -1.76 6.90
N VAL A 98 -17.41 -2.60 6.65
CA VAL A 98 -16.66 -2.56 5.39
C VAL A 98 -17.51 -3.26 4.35
N VAL A 99 -17.81 -2.56 3.25
CA VAL A 99 -18.66 -3.10 2.20
C VAL A 99 -17.77 -3.69 1.10
N PRO A 100 -17.77 -5.02 0.91
CA PRO A 100 -17.01 -5.64 -0.16
C PRO A 100 -17.83 -5.67 -1.47
N GLY A 101 -17.11 -5.60 -2.58
CA GLY A 101 -17.62 -5.98 -3.89
C GLY A 101 -16.52 -6.69 -4.69
N MET A 102 -16.90 -7.47 -5.69
CA MET A 102 -15.95 -8.22 -6.53
C MET A 102 -15.93 -7.65 -7.94
N LEU A 103 -14.80 -7.06 -8.33
CA LEU A 103 -14.52 -6.65 -9.71
C LEU A 103 -13.92 -7.85 -10.45
N LYS A 104 -14.64 -8.37 -11.45
CA LYS A 104 -14.10 -9.37 -12.38
C LYS A 104 -13.56 -8.66 -13.61
N TYR A 105 -12.25 -8.72 -13.83
CA TYR A 105 -11.62 -8.00 -14.93
C TYR A 105 -10.43 -8.76 -15.50
N LYS A 106 -10.43 -9.01 -16.82
CA LYS A 106 -9.36 -9.76 -17.53
C LYS A 106 -8.97 -11.08 -16.83
N SER A 107 -9.96 -11.86 -16.42
CA SER A 107 -9.83 -13.13 -15.67
C SER A 107 -9.31 -13.01 -14.23
N ALA A 108 -9.04 -11.80 -13.74
CA ALA A 108 -8.72 -11.56 -12.33
C ALA A 108 -10.00 -11.28 -11.53
N GLU A 109 -10.07 -11.82 -10.33
CA GLU A 109 -11.09 -11.48 -9.34
C GLU A 109 -10.51 -10.52 -8.30
N ILE A 110 -10.90 -9.26 -8.34
CA ILE A 110 -10.36 -8.20 -7.50
C ILE A 110 -11.41 -7.81 -6.46
N GLN A 111 -11.12 -8.02 -5.19
CA GLN A 111 -11.96 -7.57 -4.09
C GLN A 111 -11.80 -6.06 -3.90
N VAL A 112 -12.89 -5.31 -4.00
CA VAL A 112 -12.94 -3.87 -3.76
C VAL A 112 -13.64 -3.64 -2.42
N LEU A 113 -13.04 -2.86 -1.54
CA LEU A 113 -13.56 -2.58 -0.20
C LEU A 113 -13.86 -1.09 -0.05
N ASP A 114 -15.09 -0.73 0.28
CA ASP A 114 -15.42 0.60 0.75
C ASP A 114 -15.14 0.68 2.26
N VAL A 115 -14.15 1.50 2.63
CA VAL A 115 -13.73 1.66 4.01
C VAL A 115 -14.21 3.03 4.51
N PRO A 116 -15.10 3.07 5.51
CA PRO A 116 -15.59 4.32 6.05
C PRO A 116 -14.52 5.07 6.86
N GLY A 117 -14.38 6.37 6.62
CA GLY A 117 -13.95 7.33 7.65
C GLY A 117 -12.50 7.26 8.16
N ILE A 118 -11.48 7.13 7.30
CA ILE A 118 -10.07 7.37 7.73
C ILE A 118 -9.94 8.72 8.46
N VAL A 119 -10.63 9.74 7.95
CA VAL A 119 -10.52 11.15 8.39
C VAL A 119 -11.11 11.42 9.79
N GLU A 120 -12.07 10.60 10.25
CA GLU A 120 -12.69 10.79 11.57
C GLU A 120 -12.16 9.78 12.62
N GLY A 121 -11.67 8.62 12.18
CA GLY A 121 -11.29 7.51 13.05
C GLY A 121 -9.81 7.49 13.49
N ALA A 122 -8.89 8.06 12.70
CA ALA A 122 -7.45 8.01 13.02
C ALA A 122 -7.07 8.93 14.20
N SER A 123 -7.77 10.07 14.34
CA SER A 123 -7.49 11.12 15.32
C SER A 123 -8.30 11.01 16.62
N SER A 124 -9.50 10.42 16.60
CA SER A 124 -10.48 10.54 17.69
C SER A 124 -10.30 9.56 18.86
N GLY A 125 -9.31 8.67 18.83
CA GLY A 125 -8.96 7.80 19.97
C GLY A 125 -10.04 6.78 20.38
N ARG A 126 -11.18 6.72 19.69
CA ARG A 126 -12.19 5.68 19.84
C ARG A 126 -11.72 4.43 19.07
N GLY A 127 -11.85 3.24 19.67
CA GLY A 127 -11.24 1.97 19.22
C GLY A 127 -11.50 1.53 17.77
N ARG A 128 -12.36 2.22 17.02
CA ARG A 128 -12.79 1.93 15.64
C ARG A 128 -11.75 2.29 14.57
N GLY A 129 -10.85 3.26 14.80
CA GLY A 129 -9.85 3.64 13.78
C GLY A 129 -8.83 2.54 13.43
N ARG A 130 -8.60 1.59 14.35
CA ARG A 130 -7.59 0.54 14.17
C ARG A 130 -7.99 -0.52 13.14
N GLU A 131 -9.25 -0.94 13.16
CA GLU A 131 -9.75 -1.98 12.23
C GLU A 131 -9.69 -1.47 10.80
N VAL A 132 -10.12 -0.22 10.55
CA VAL A 132 -9.97 0.49 9.27
C VAL A 132 -8.52 0.51 8.79
N LEU A 133 -7.58 0.95 9.63
CA LEU A 133 -6.16 1.01 9.26
C LEU A 133 -5.53 -0.37 9.07
N SER A 134 -6.07 -1.42 9.70
CA SER A 134 -5.65 -2.80 9.46
C SER A 134 -6.06 -3.26 8.06
N VAL A 135 -7.29 -2.97 7.64
CA VAL A 135 -7.79 -3.30 6.29
C VAL A 135 -6.93 -2.59 5.23
N ILE A 136 -6.68 -1.29 5.39
CA ILE A 136 -5.89 -0.52 4.42
C ILE A 136 -4.43 -1.01 4.36
N ARG A 137 -3.82 -1.37 5.49
CA ARG A 137 -2.44 -1.90 5.51
C ARG A 137 -2.28 -3.27 4.87
N ASN A 138 -3.39 -4.00 4.72
CA ASN A 138 -3.43 -5.27 4.00
C ASN A 138 -3.90 -5.12 2.55
N ALA A 139 -4.27 -3.91 2.12
CA ALA A 139 -4.63 -3.62 0.74
C ALA A 139 -3.42 -3.79 -0.19
N ASP A 140 -3.71 -4.20 -1.41
CA ASP A 140 -2.74 -4.32 -2.48
C ASP A 140 -2.71 -3.05 -3.36
N LEU A 141 -3.80 -2.28 -3.36
CA LEU A 141 -3.92 -0.97 -4.00
C LEU A 141 -4.90 -0.09 -3.21
N ILE A 142 -4.64 1.20 -3.15
CA ILE A 142 -5.56 2.19 -2.59
C ILE A 142 -6.12 3.06 -3.72
N ILE A 143 -7.44 3.26 -3.75
CA ILE A 143 -8.07 4.28 -4.60
C ILE A 143 -8.50 5.43 -3.69
N ILE A 144 -7.84 6.58 -3.82
CA ILE A 144 -8.23 7.81 -3.14
C ILE A 144 -9.30 8.49 -4.00
N VAL A 145 -10.54 8.45 -3.53
CA VAL A 145 -11.69 9.10 -4.16
C VAL A 145 -11.83 10.50 -3.58
N THR A 146 -11.84 11.50 -4.47
CA THR A 146 -12.08 12.91 -4.12
C THR A 146 -13.16 13.50 -5.01
N ASP A 147 -13.79 14.57 -4.55
CA ASP A 147 -14.76 15.33 -5.34
C ASP A 147 -14.02 16.39 -6.17
N VAL A 148 -14.44 16.61 -7.42
CA VAL A 148 -13.91 17.68 -8.28
C VAL A 148 -14.16 19.07 -7.68
N LEU A 149 -15.28 19.27 -6.99
CA LEU A 149 -15.64 20.55 -6.37
C LEU A 149 -14.93 20.76 -5.02
N ARG A 150 -14.48 19.66 -4.37
CA ARG A 150 -13.82 19.67 -3.06
C ARG A 150 -12.65 18.68 -3.07
N CYS A 151 -11.51 19.16 -3.56
CA CYS A 151 -10.29 18.37 -3.65
C CYS A 151 -9.39 18.54 -2.42
N ASP A 152 -9.58 17.66 -1.42
CA ASP A 152 -8.82 17.62 -0.17
C ASP A 152 -7.86 16.42 -0.10
N VAL A 153 -7.35 15.98 -1.25
CA VAL A 153 -6.47 14.80 -1.39
C VAL A 153 -5.25 14.89 -0.48
N GLN A 154 -4.64 16.07 -0.33
CA GLN A 154 -3.44 16.25 0.49
C GLN A 154 -3.64 15.83 1.94
N LYS A 155 -4.82 16.12 2.52
CA LYS A 155 -5.15 15.75 3.89
C LYS A 155 -5.25 14.23 4.05
N ILE A 156 -5.83 13.54 3.06
CA ILE A 156 -5.91 12.07 3.03
C ILE A 156 -4.50 11.47 2.94
N ILE A 157 -3.65 12.00 2.07
CA ILE A 157 -2.25 11.55 1.92
C ILE A 157 -1.49 11.71 3.23
N GLU A 158 -1.64 12.85 3.91
CA GLU A 158 -1.01 13.11 5.20
C GLU A 158 -1.49 12.14 6.29
N GLU A 159 -2.79 11.85 6.34
CA GLU A 159 -3.35 10.87 7.28
C GLU A 159 -2.84 9.44 7.04
N LEU A 160 -2.78 9.02 5.77
CA LEU A 160 -2.20 7.72 5.40
C LEU A 160 -0.71 7.68 5.79
N ARG A 161 0.04 8.77 5.56
CA ARG A 161 1.45 8.88 5.96
C ARG A 161 1.62 8.78 7.47
N ASN A 162 0.77 9.45 8.22
CA ASN A 162 0.75 9.42 9.68
C ASN A 162 0.40 8.02 10.22
N ALA A 163 -0.40 7.25 9.48
CA ALA A 163 -0.72 5.85 9.78
C ALA A 163 0.35 4.84 9.31
N GLY A 164 1.51 5.31 8.82
CA GLY A 164 2.61 4.47 8.37
C GLY A 164 2.43 3.84 6.99
N ILE A 165 1.47 4.34 6.20
CA ILE A 165 1.26 3.94 4.80
C ILE A 165 1.96 4.96 3.90
N ARG A 166 2.70 4.48 2.90
CA ARG A 166 3.37 5.28 1.88
C ARG A 166 2.77 4.91 0.54
N ILE A 167 2.17 5.89 -0.13
CA ILE A 167 1.48 5.65 -1.40
C ILE A 167 2.39 5.94 -2.58
N ASN A 168 2.40 5.07 -3.59
CA ASN A 168 3.21 5.24 -4.81
C ASN A 168 4.72 5.48 -4.56
N GLU A 169 5.24 4.99 -3.43
CA GLU A 169 6.65 5.08 -3.06
C GLU A 169 7.24 3.67 -2.92
N SER A 170 8.53 3.49 -3.20
CA SER A 170 9.27 2.27 -2.89
C SER A 170 9.88 2.33 -1.48
N PRO A 171 10.27 1.20 -0.86
CA PRO A 171 11.05 1.20 0.37
C PRO A 171 12.39 1.93 0.20
N PRO A 172 12.84 2.73 1.19
CA PRO A 172 14.10 3.43 1.10
C PRO A 172 15.30 2.49 0.94
N ALA A 173 16.28 2.85 0.10
CA ALA A 173 17.48 2.05 -0.12
C ALA A 173 18.54 2.28 0.97
N VAL A 174 18.16 1.99 2.22
CA VAL A 174 19.00 2.17 3.42
C VAL A 174 19.13 0.84 4.15
N LYS A 175 20.37 0.46 4.46
CA LYS A 175 20.66 -0.74 5.27
C LYS A 175 21.36 -0.35 6.56
N ILE A 176 20.78 -0.73 7.69
CA ILE A 176 21.32 -0.46 9.03
C ILE A 176 21.77 -1.78 9.66
N VAL A 177 23.06 -1.93 9.92
CA VAL A 177 23.66 -3.10 10.56
C VAL A 177 24.10 -2.71 11.96
N LYS A 178 23.43 -3.23 13.00
CA LYS A 178 23.78 -2.92 14.39
C LYS A 178 25.11 -3.56 14.78
N LYS A 179 25.97 -2.81 15.47
CA LYS A 179 27.27 -3.25 15.99
C LYS A 179 27.22 -3.40 17.52
N ALA A 180 28.12 -4.19 18.08
CA ALA A 180 28.27 -4.29 19.53
C ALA A 180 28.93 -3.04 20.14
N LYS A 181 29.95 -2.48 19.47
CA LYS A 181 30.75 -1.32 19.88
C LYS A 181 31.24 -0.56 18.64
N GLY A 182 31.83 0.62 18.83
CA GLY A 182 32.50 1.38 17.75
C GLY A 182 31.68 2.53 17.16
N GLY A 183 30.59 2.95 17.81
CA GLY A 183 29.81 4.11 17.39
C GLY A 183 29.02 3.90 16.10
N ILE A 184 28.52 5.00 15.56
CA ILE A 184 27.76 5.04 14.31
C ILE A 184 28.74 5.36 13.18
N SER A 185 28.68 4.61 12.10
CA SER A 185 29.45 4.85 10.87
C SER A 185 28.46 4.96 9.71
N ILE A 186 28.51 6.07 8.97
CA ILE A 186 27.59 6.35 7.88
C ILE A 186 28.35 6.28 6.56
N TYR A 187 27.87 5.45 5.65
CA TYR A 187 28.40 5.26 4.30
C TYR A 187 27.35 5.74 3.31
N ALA A 188 27.61 6.85 2.65
CA ALA A 188 26.71 7.47 1.68
C ALA A 188 27.52 8.20 0.61
N ASP A 189 27.07 8.16 -0.64
CA ASP A 189 27.75 8.83 -1.76
C ASP A 189 27.37 10.32 -1.85
N GLU A 190 26.08 10.61 -2.01
CA GLU A 190 25.55 11.98 -2.17
C GLU A 190 24.30 12.17 -1.30
N ILE A 191 24.45 12.84 -0.16
CA ILE A 191 23.35 13.18 0.75
C ILE A 191 23.30 14.67 1.04
N GLN A 192 22.09 15.22 1.09
CA GLN A 192 21.85 16.62 1.44
C GLN A 192 21.75 16.85 2.95
N ILE A 193 21.50 15.78 3.72
CA ILE A 193 21.32 15.81 5.16
C ILE A 193 22.68 15.85 5.84
N GLU A 194 22.86 16.71 6.84
CA GLU A 194 24.09 16.74 7.64
C GLU A 194 24.26 15.46 8.46
N GLU A 195 25.50 14.96 8.53
CA GLU A 195 25.82 13.72 9.25
C GLU A 195 25.41 13.80 10.73
N LYS A 196 25.53 14.97 11.35
CA LYS A 196 25.09 15.22 12.74
C LYS A 196 23.60 14.98 12.92
N THR A 197 22.77 15.36 11.94
CA THR A 197 21.32 15.14 11.94
C THR A 197 21.02 13.64 11.91
N LEU A 198 21.69 12.88 11.05
CA LEU A 198 21.52 11.42 10.97
C LEU A 198 21.90 10.73 12.29
N HIS A 199 23.01 11.15 12.91
CA HIS A 199 23.40 10.67 14.24
C HIS A 199 22.36 10.97 15.31
N ALA A 200 21.78 12.17 15.31
CA ALA A 200 20.75 12.55 16.27
C ALA A 200 19.48 11.70 16.13
N ILE A 201 19.06 11.44 14.88
CA ILE A 201 17.93 10.56 14.59
C ILE A 201 18.20 9.15 15.11
N LEU A 202 19.34 8.55 14.79
CA LEU A 202 19.70 7.19 15.25
C LEU A 202 19.76 7.10 16.78
N LYS A 203 20.32 8.11 17.45
CA LYS A 203 20.37 8.20 18.92
C LYS A 203 18.97 8.28 19.54
N GLU A 204 18.03 9.00 18.93
CA GLU A 204 16.63 9.04 19.40
C GLU A 204 15.97 7.66 19.35
N TYR A 205 16.34 6.82 18.39
CA TYR A 205 15.95 5.40 18.30
C TYR A 205 16.79 4.45 19.17
N LYS A 206 17.63 4.99 20.08
CA LYS A 206 18.55 4.23 20.95
C LYS A 206 19.55 3.37 20.18
N ILE A 207 19.88 3.77 18.95
CA ILE A 207 20.90 3.12 18.13
C ILE A 207 22.20 3.88 18.34
N HIS A 208 23.08 3.32 19.17
CA HIS A 208 24.38 3.94 19.50
C HIS A 208 25.55 3.37 18.72
N ASN A 209 25.42 2.14 18.19
CA ASN A 209 26.46 1.44 17.47
C ASN A 209 25.86 0.78 16.21
N ALA A 210 26.18 1.30 15.02
CA ALA A 210 25.66 0.76 13.77
C ALA A 210 26.47 1.22 12.54
N ASP A 211 26.53 0.37 11.52
CA ASP A 211 26.92 0.76 10.16
C ASP A 211 25.65 1.06 9.36
N VAL A 212 25.60 2.24 8.76
CA VAL A 212 24.46 2.73 8.00
C VAL A 212 24.89 2.95 6.56
N PHE A 213 24.35 2.15 5.65
CA PHE A 213 24.62 2.24 4.22
C PHE A 213 23.42 2.91 3.54
N ILE A 214 23.62 4.10 2.99
CA ILE A 214 22.61 4.88 2.28
C ILE A 214 22.96 4.86 0.80
N ARG A 215 22.17 4.13 0.00
CA ARG A 215 22.33 4.05 -1.46
C ARG A 215 21.33 4.93 -2.22
N GLU A 216 20.34 5.47 -1.52
CA GLU A 216 19.34 6.33 -2.11
C GLU A 216 19.86 7.76 -2.26
N LYS A 217 19.80 8.28 -3.48
CA LYS A 217 20.16 9.68 -3.77
C LYS A 217 19.10 10.61 -3.20
N ASN A 218 19.51 11.76 -2.65
CA ASN A 218 18.61 12.77 -2.12
C ASN A 218 17.62 12.24 -1.06
N ILE A 219 18.07 11.30 -0.23
CA ILE A 219 17.26 10.79 0.87
C ILE A 219 16.81 11.95 1.78
N THR A 220 15.53 11.97 2.16
CA THR A 220 14.99 12.94 3.11
C THR A 220 15.02 12.40 4.54
N ILE A 221 14.95 13.30 5.52
CA ILE A 221 14.86 12.93 6.94
C ILE A 221 13.72 11.92 7.19
N GLU A 222 12.57 12.13 6.54
CA GLU A 222 11.40 11.25 6.66
C GLU A 222 11.67 9.85 6.11
N ARG A 223 12.30 9.76 4.93
CA ARG A 223 12.65 8.46 4.33
C ARG A 223 13.71 7.71 5.14
N PHE A 224 14.65 8.44 5.73
CA PHE A 224 15.62 7.85 6.65
C PHE A 224 14.95 7.30 7.93
N ILE A 225 14.00 8.05 8.51
CA ILE A 225 13.20 7.59 9.65
C ILE A 225 12.40 6.32 9.30
N ASP A 226 11.77 6.31 8.12
CA ASP A 226 11.01 5.14 7.65
C ASP A 226 11.88 3.88 7.54
N ALA A 227 13.12 4.01 7.09
CA ALA A 227 14.09 2.92 7.04
C ALA A 227 14.46 2.38 8.43
N ILE A 228 14.50 3.24 9.45
CA ILE A 228 14.81 2.83 10.84
C ILE A 228 13.63 2.07 11.46
N GLU A 229 12.40 2.52 11.22
CA GLU A 229 11.21 1.90 11.82
C GLU A 229 10.87 0.55 11.20
N GLY A 230 11.03 0.39 9.88
CA GLY A 230 10.84 -0.87 9.17
C GLY A 230 9.41 -1.45 9.19
N ASN A 231 8.45 -0.77 9.82
CA ASN A 231 7.06 -1.19 9.94
C ASN A 231 6.11 -0.45 8.97
N ARG A 232 6.68 0.28 8.00
CA ARG A 232 5.92 1.03 6.99
C ARG A 232 5.38 0.11 5.90
N ARG A 233 4.21 0.46 5.37
CA ARG A 233 3.59 -0.23 4.23
C ARG A 233 3.67 0.65 3.00
N TYR A 234 4.23 0.12 1.92
CA TYR A 234 4.38 0.78 0.63
C TYR A 234 3.34 0.19 -0.30
N ILE A 235 2.32 0.98 -0.65
CA ILE A 235 1.14 0.50 -1.38
C ILE A 235 0.95 1.40 -2.60
N PRO A 236 0.77 0.87 -3.82
CA PRO A 236 0.41 1.69 -4.96
C PRO A 236 -0.95 2.37 -4.71
N ALA A 237 -1.16 3.54 -5.31
CA ALA A 237 -2.43 4.25 -5.23
C ALA A 237 -2.84 4.91 -6.55
N ILE A 238 -4.15 5.04 -6.74
CA ILE A 238 -4.78 5.83 -7.80
C ILE A 238 -5.61 6.92 -7.13
N ILE A 239 -5.56 8.15 -7.64
CA ILE A 239 -6.43 9.24 -7.21
C ILE A 239 -7.54 9.38 -8.23
N ALA A 240 -8.76 9.01 -7.83
CA ALA A 240 -9.97 9.17 -8.63
C ALA A 240 -10.62 10.53 -8.30
N VAL A 241 -10.53 11.48 -9.22
CA VAL A 241 -11.22 12.78 -9.13
C VAL A 241 -12.63 12.59 -9.68
N ASN A 242 -13.59 12.39 -8.78
CA ASN A 242 -14.96 12.00 -9.10
C ASN A 242 -15.88 13.22 -9.33
N LYS A 243 -17.06 12.95 -9.89
CA LYS A 243 -18.14 13.91 -10.18
C LYS A 243 -17.80 14.95 -11.25
N ILE A 244 -16.97 14.58 -12.23
CA ILE A 244 -16.65 15.49 -13.35
C ILE A 244 -17.87 15.88 -14.19
N ASP A 245 -18.96 15.13 -14.08
CA ASP A 245 -20.26 15.44 -14.70
C ASP A 245 -20.95 16.67 -14.10
N MET A 246 -20.48 17.18 -12.95
CA MET A 246 -20.99 18.40 -12.33
C MET A 246 -20.30 19.67 -12.87
N LEU A 247 -19.35 19.54 -13.80
CA LEU A 247 -18.66 20.68 -14.41
C LEU A 247 -19.37 21.12 -15.69
N ASP A 248 -19.54 22.43 -15.84
CA ASP A 248 -20.14 23.06 -17.03
C ASP A 248 -19.18 23.08 -18.24
N ASP A 249 -19.63 23.64 -19.37
CA ASP A 249 -18.82 23.85 -20.58
C ASP A 249 -17.54 24.67 -20.25
N GLY A 250 -16.39 23.99 -20.21
CA GLY A 250 -15.11 24.51 -19.69
C GLY A 250 -14.45 23.62 -18.63
N GLY A 251 -15.12 22.54 -18.19
CA GLY A 251 -14.64 21.64 -17.14
C GLY A 251 -13.26 21.00 -17.38
N ALA A 252 -12.78 20.90 -18.62
CA ALA A 252 -11.45 20.35 -18.92
C ALA A 252 -10.31 21.20 -18.31
N ASP A 253 -10.43 22.53 -18.34
CA ASP A 253 -9.43 23.43 -17.77
C ASP A 253 -9.44 23.35 -16.24
N GLU A 254 -10.62 23.22 -15.64
CA GLU A 254 -10.77 23.07 -14.20
C GLU A 254 -10.20 21.74 -13.69
N ILE A 255 -10.49 20.63 -14.38
CA ILE A 255 -9.87 19.32 -14.10
C ILE A 255 -8.35 19.43 -14.16
N THR A 256 -7.81 20.09 -15.19
CA THR A 256 -6.36 20.28 -15.33
C THR A 256 -5.78 21.05 -14.14
N ARG A 257 -6.40 22.16 -13.72
CA ARG A 257 -5.99 22.92 -12.53
C ARG A 257 -6.04 22.08 -11.25
N ILE A 258 -7.06 21.24 -11.08
CA ILE A 258 -7.17 20.35 -9.92
C ILE A 258 -6.03 19.33 -9.90
N ILE A 259 -5.76 18.69 -11.05
CA ILE A 259 -4.65 17.75 -11.20
C ILE A 259 -3.31 18.42 -10.87
N GLU A 260 -3.09 19.65 -11.32
CA GLU A 260 -1.86 20.41 -11.04
C GLU A 260 -1.70 20.82 -9.57
N ARG A 261 -2.81 21.02 -8.85
CA ARG A 261 -2.80 21.32 -7.41
C ARG A 261 -2.42 20.10 -6.56
N ILE A 262 -2.62 18.89 -7.06
CA ILE A 262 -2.28 17.66 -6.34
C ILE A 262 -0.75 17.47 -6.43
N LYS A 263 -0.07 17.71 -5.31
CA LYS A 263 1.38 17.56 -5.18
C LYS A 263 1.75 16.19 -4.61
N GLY A 264 2.98 15.76 -4.87
CA GLY A 264 3.58 14.58 -4.25
C GLY A 264 3.08 13.24 -4.80
N VAL A 265 2.34 13.26 -5.91
CA VAL A 265 1.90 12.06 -6.63
C VAL A 265 2.13 12.28 -8.12
N ASP A 266 2.52 11.22 -8.83
CA ASP A 266 2.66 11.24 -10.28
C ASP A 266 1.30 11.51 -10.94
N LYS A 267 1.27 12.42 -11.93
CA LYS A 267 0.06 12.78 -12.67
C LYS A 267 -0.58 11.57 -13.36
N SER A 268 0.20 10.58 -13.78
CA SER A 268 -0.29 9.32 -14.35
C SER A 268 -1.11 8.48 -13.37
N SER A 269 -1.01 8.75 -12.07
CA SER A 269 -1.81 8.07 -11.04
C SER A 269 -3.09 8.83 -10.69
N ILE A 270 -3.40 9.94 -11.39
CA ILE A 270 -4.60 10.75 -11.17
C ILE A 270 -5.54 10.55 -12.37
N LEU A 271 -6.79 10.17 -12.10
CA LEU A 271 -7.79 9.93 -13.13
C LEU A 271 -9.09 10.67 -12.81
N PRO A 272 -9.52 11.62 -13.66
CA PRO A 272 -10.87 12.19 -13.58
C PRO A 272 -11.92 11.16 -14.00
N ILE A 273 -12.97 10.98 -13.20
CA ILE A 273 -14.04 10.01 -13.45
C ILE A 273 -15.42 10.60 -13.12
N SER A 274 -16.47 9.99 -13.69
CA SER A 274 -17.82 10.11 -13.15
C SER A 274 -18.32 8.71 -12.80
N ALA A 275 -18.36 8.39 -11.50
CA ALA A 275 -18.89 7.12 -11.03
C ALA A 275 -20.37 6.94 -11.37
N GLU A 276 -21.13 8.04 -11.43
CA GLU A 276 -22.56 8.04 -11.74
C GLU A 276 -22.83 7.87 -13.23
N LYS A 277 -22.10 8.58 -14.09
CA LYS A 277 -22.28 8.49 -15.56
C LYS A 277 -21.48 7.36 -16.21
N GLY A 278 -20.57 6.72 -15.47
CA GLY A 278 -19.67 5.68 -16.00
C GLY A 278 -18.45 6.23 -16.76
N THR A 279 -18.26 7.55 -16.80
CA THR A 279 -17.15 8.19 -17.52
C THR A 279 -15.80 7.76 -16.94
N ASN A 280 -14.91 7.28 -17.80
CA ASN A 280 -13.56 6.78 -17.48
C ASN A 280 -13.49 5.60 -16.51
N ILE A 281 -14.60 4.89 -16.25
CA ILE A 281 -14.60 3.72 -15.36
C ILE A 281 -13.84 2.54 -15.96
N GLU A 282 -13.91 2.31 -17.27
CA GLU A 282 -13.10 1.28 -17.92
C GLU A 282 -11.60 1.60 -17.86
N MET A 283 -11.23 2.86 -18.08
CA MET A 283 -9.83 3.32 -17.89
C MET A 283 -9.36 3.10 -16.45
N LEU A 284 -10.23 3.33 -15.46
CA LEU A 284 -9.91 3.05 -14.06
C LEU A 284 -9.67 1.56 -13.83
N LYS A 285 -10.50 0.67 -14.40
CA LYS A 285 -10.31 -0.80 -14.31
C LYS A 285 -8.98 -1.23 -14.95
N ASP A 286 -8.63 -0.66 -16.10
CA ASP A 286 -7.34 -0.86 -16.75
C ASP A 286 -6.18 -0.44 -15.84
N MET A 287 -6.22 0.78 -15.30
CA MET A 287 -5.18 1.28 -14.39
C MET A 287 -5.04 0.44 -13.11
N ILE A 288 -6.15 -0.04 -12.55
CA ILE A 288 -6.14 -0.96 -11.41
C ILE A 288 -5.40 -2.25 -11.80
N TYR A 289 -5.77 -2.87 -12.93
CA TYR A 289 -5.18 -4.12 -13.40
C TYR A 289 -3.67 -3.97 -13.65
N GLU A 290 -3.25 -2.88 -14.29
CA GLU A 290 -1.84 -2.59 -14.58
C GLU A 290 -1.02 -2.41 -13.30
N LYS A 291 -1.52 -1.62 -12.33
CA LYS A 291 -0.80 -1.42 -11.05
C LYS A 291 -0.70 -2.69 -10.20
N MET A 292 -1.61 -3.65 -10.37
CA MET A 292 -1.56 -4.94 -9.68
C MET A 292 -0.48 -5.88 -10.23
N ARG A 293 0.05 -5.61 -11.43
CA ARG A 293 1.11 -6.42 -12.08
C ARG A 293 0.76 -7.91 -12.10
N PHE A 294 -0.46 -8.22 -12.55
CA PHE A 294 -0.92 -9.59 -12.67
C PHE A 294 -0.15 -10.33 -13.77
N ILE A 295 0.08 -11.61 -13.53
CA ILE A 295 0.55 -12.58 -14.52
C ILE A 295 -0.50 -13.68 -14.68
N ARG A 296 -0.65 -14.20 -15.89
CA ARG A 296 -1.57 -15.28 -16.23
C ARG A 296 -0.76 -16.54 -16.44
N VAL A 297 -1.09 -17.58 -15.69
CA VAL A 297 -0.43 -18.88 -15.77
C VAL A 297 -1.46 -19.92 -16.22
N PHE A 298 -1.16 -20.67 -17.25
CA PHE A 298 -2.04 -21.70 -17.78
C PHE A 298 -1.72 -23.06 -17.18
N LEU A 299 -2.70 -23.72 -16.59
CA LEU A 299 -2.50 -25.05 -16.04
C LEU A 299 -2.58 -26.10 -17.15
N ARG A 300 -1.65 -27.04 -17.13
CA ARG A 300 -1.66 -28.23 -17.99
C ARG A 300 -1.59 -29.47 -17.10
N PRO A 301 -2.72 -30.08 -16.72
CA PRO A 301 -2.69 -31.30 -15.94
C PRO A 301 -1.95 -32.43 -16.70
N PRO A 302 -1.23 -33.34 -16.01
CA PRO A 302 -0.50 -34.43 -16.66
C PRO A 302 -1.42 -35.27 -17.56
N GLY A 303 -1.06 -35.43 -18.83
CA GLY A 303 -1.85 -36.19 -19.81
C GLY A 303 -3.09 -35.47 -20.37
N LYS A 304 -3.35 -34.22 -19.97
CA LYS A 304 -4.45 -33.40 -20.49
C LYS A 304 -3.97 -32.23 -21.34
N GLN A 305 -4.90 -31.62 -22.06
CA GLN A 305 -4.67 -30.36 -22.76
C GLN A 305 -4.51 -29.21 -21.76
N VAL A 306 -3.92 -28.11 -22.24
CA VAL A 306 -3.80 -26.87 -21.49
C VAL A 306 -5.19 -26.29 -21.25
N GLU A 307 -5.46 -25.87 -20.02
CA GLU A 307 -6.70 -25.20 -19.66
C GLU A 307 -6.77 -23.83 -20.36
N LYS A 308 -7.97 -23.47 -20.85
CA LYS A 308 -8.18 -22.20 -21.56
C LYS A 308 -8.24 -21.01 -20.61
N GLU A 309 -8.75 -21.22 -19.40
CA GLU A 309 -8.85 -20.18 -18.38
C GLU A 309 -7.50 -20.08 -17.65
N PRO A 310 -6.89 -18.89 -17.61
CA PRO A 310 -5.64 -18.71 -16.89
C PRO A 310 -5.89 -18.63 -15.39
N MET A 311 -4.95 -19.16 -14.62
CA MET A 311 -4.78 -18.83 -13.22
C MET A 311 -4.08 -17.47 -13.11
N VAL A 312 -4.76 -16.48 -12.56
CA VAL A 312 -4.15 -15.17 -12.30
C VAL A 312 -3.28 -15.21 -11.04
N LEU A 313 -2.05 -14.74 -11.15
CA LEU A 313 -1.11 -14.57 -10.04
C LEU A 313 -0.49 -13.17 -10.14
N ARG A 314 0.44 -12.84 -9.25
CA ARG A 314 1.20 -11.58 -9.34
C ARG A 314 2.61 -11.82 -9.81
N GLU A 315 3.22 -10.78 -10.35
CA GLU A 315 4.63 -10.81 -10.69
C GLU A 315 5.50 -11.19 -9.47
N GLY A 316 6.50 -12.04 -9.70
CA GLY A 316 7.29 -12.69 -8.66
C GLY A 316 6.63 -13.92 -8.02
N ALA A 317 5.43 -14.32 -8.47
CA ALA A 317 4.82 -15.56 -8.03
C ALA A 317 5.65 -16.77 -8.48
N LYS A 318 5.67 -17.76 -7.60
CA LYS A 318 6.44 -18.99 -7.75
C LYS A 318 5.54 -20.17 -8.05
N VAL A 319 6.13 -21.26 -8.52
CA VAL A 319 5.42 -22.54 -8.70
C VAL A 319 4.75 -23.03 -7.41
N GLY A 320 5.35 -22.75 -6.25
CA GLY A 320 4.74 -23.03 -4.95
C GLY A 320 3.39 -22.31 -4.75
N ASP A 321 3.28 -21.07 -5.21
CA ASP A 321 2.06 -20.26 -5.08
C ASP A 321 0.94 -20.78 -5.99
N VAL A 322 1.30 -21.33 -7.17
CA VAL A 322 0.36 -22.08 -8.02
C VAL A 322 -0.19 -23.28 -7.25
N CYS A 323 0.66 -24.03 -6.54
CA CYS A 323 0.22 -25.19 -5.76
C CYS A 323 -0.76 -24.79 -4.66
N ASP A 324 -0.43 -23.74 -3.90
CA ASP A 324 -1.27 -23.23 -2.81
C ASP A 324 -2.63 -22.73 -3.33
N LYS A 325 -2.64 -22.13 -4.52
CA LYS A 325 -3.88 -21.64 -5.15
C LYS A 325 -4.76 -22.76 -5.71
N ILE A 326 -4.19 -23.86 -6.20
CA ILE A 326 -4.99 -25.04 -6.63
C ILE A 326 -5.64 -25.70 -5.41
N HIS A 327 -4.86 -26.05 -4.39
CA HIS A 327 -5.37 -26.70 -3.19
C HIS A 327 -4.35 -26.57 -2.04
N GLY A 328 -4.81 -26.21 -0.83
CA GLY A 328 -3.93 -25.91 0.31
C GLY A 328 -2.97 -27.03 0.76
N ASN A 329 -3.22 -28.28 0.37
CA ASN A 329 -2.35 -29.43 0.66
C ASN A 329 -1.45 -29.85 -0.53
N MET A 330 -1.51 -29.16 -1.67
CA MET A 330 -0.78 -29.56 -2.86
C MET A 330 0.72 -29.25 -2.75
N ARG A 331 1.06 -28.14 -2.08
CA ARG A 331 2.46 -27.74 -1.86
C ARG A 331 3.25 -28.75 -1.04
N SER A 332 2.64 -29.34 0.00
CA SER A 332 3.31 -30.36 0.83
C SER A 332 3.60 -31.66 0.07
N ARG A 333 2.79 -31.97 -0.95
CA ARG A 333 2.95 -33.15 -1.82
C ARG A 333 3.76 -32.85 -3.09
N PHE A 334 4.24 -31.63 -3.28
CA PHE A 334 4.93 -31.23 -4.49
C PHE A 334 6.22 -32.05 -4.73
N LYS A 335 6.40 -32.57 -5.96
CA LYS A 335 7.64 -33.27 -6.37
C LYS A 335 8.46 -32.43 -7.33
N TYR A 336 7.83 -31.90 -8.38
CA TYR A 336 8.39 -30.97 -9.35
C TYR A 336 7.28 -30.38 -10.22
N ALA A 337 7.60 -29.32 -10.97
CA ALA A 337 6.77 -28.85 -12.06
C ALA A 337 7.52 -28.94 -13.39
N ARG A 338 6.76 -28.99 -14.49
CA ARG A 338 7.26 -28.70 -15.83
C ARG A 338 6.65 -27.38 -16.29
N VAL A 339 7.47 -26.51 -16.86
CA VAL A 339 7.04 -25.18 -17.30
C VAL A 339 7.39 -25.01 -18.78
N TRP A 340 6.50 -24.34 -19.51
CA TRP A 340 6.67 -23.92 -20.90
C TRP A 340 6.43 -22.41 -20.94
N GLY A 341 7.29 -21.65 -21.63
CA GLY A 341 7.18 -20.19 -21.69
C GLY A 341 8.48 -19.46 -21.39
N LYS A 342 8.35 -18.18 -21.02
CA LYS A 342 9.48 -17.24 -20.94
C LYS A 342 10.31 -17.39 -19.67
N SER A 343 9.77 -17.98 -18.61
CA SER A 343 10.52 -18.17 -17.36
C SER A 343 11.57 -19.29 -17.42
N VAL A 344 11.53 -20.14 -18.46
CA VAL A 344 12.43 -21.29 -18.61
C VAL A 344 13.34 -21.15 -19.83
N LYS A 345 14.47 -21.86 -19.80
CA LYS A 345 15.44 -21.84 -20.92
C LYS A 345 14.98 -22.67 -22.10
N TYR A 346 14.21 -23.71 -21.84
CA TYR A 346 13.62 -24.58 -22.85
C TYR A 346 12.28 -25.12 -22.38
N ASP A 347 11.41 -25.42 -23.33
CA ASP A 347 10.06 -25.89 -23.08
C ASP A 347 10.01 -27.23 -22.35
N GLY A 348 9.17 -27.31 -21.32
CA GLY A 348 9.01 -28.50 -20.49
C GLY A 348 10.12 -28.69 -19.47
N GLN A 349 10.95 -27.67 -19.23
CA GLN A 349 12.01 -27.70 -18.21
C GLN A 349 11.43 -28.06 -16.84
N ARG A 350 12.11 -28.97 -16.15
CA ARG A 350 11.75 -29.37 -14.78
C ARG A 350 12.25 -28.32 -13.79
N VAL A 351 11.35 -27.81 -12.96
CA VAL A 351 11.64 -26.76 -11.98
C VAL A 351 11.14 -27.14 -10.58
N GLY A 352 11.71 -26.47 -9.57
CA GLY A 352 11.30 -26.59 -8.17
C GLY A 352 10.18 -25.63 -7.80
N ALA A 353 9.74 -25.67 -6.55
CA ALA A 353 8.67 -24.81 -6.04
C ALA A 353 9.06 -23.33 -5.98
N GLU A 354 10.36 -23.02 -5.85
CA GLU A 354 10.87 -21.65 -5.74
C GLU A 354 11.10 -20.95 -7.09
N HIS A 355 10.82 -21.64 -8.20
CA HIS A 355 10.95 -21.07 -9.53
C HIS A 355 9.90 -19.99 -9.78
N GLU A 356 10.34 -18.79 -10.15
CA GLU A 356 9.49 -17.65 -10.47
C GLU A 356 8.90 -17.79 -11.88
N LEU A 357 7.61 -17.49 -12.01
CA LEU A 357 6.84 -17.61 -13.25
C LEU A 357 6.70 -16.27 -13.96
N CYS A 358 6.48 -16.32 -15.27
CA CYS A 358 6.19 -15.16 -16.11
C CYS A 358 4.76 -15.19 -16.67
N ASP A 359 4.25 -14.03 -17.10
CA ASP A 359 2.95 -13.95 -17.79
C ASP A 359 2.96 -14.81 -19.06
N GLY A 360 1.93 -15.63 -19.22
CA GLY A 360 1.75 -16.56 -20.33
C GLY A 360 2.37 -17.93 -20.14
N ASP A 361 3.06 -18.19 -19.02
CA ASP A 361 3.66 -19.50 -18.77
C ASP A 361 2.59 -20.59 -18.63
N THR A 362 2.92 -21.79 -19.11
CA THR A 362 2.12 -22.99 -18.89
C THR A 362 2.81 -23.88 -17.87
N VAL A 363 2.07 -24.41 -16.88
CA VAL A 363 2.63 -25.19 -15.77
C VAL A 363 1.90 -26.52 -15.60
N SER A 364 2.67 -27.61 -15.52
CA SER A 364 2.21 -28.93 -15.09
C SER A 364 2.84 -29.29 -13.75
N ILE A 365 2.01 -29.52 -12.73
CA ILE A 365 2.48 -29.92 -11.40
C ILE A 365 2.45 -31.44 -11.26
N PHE A 366 3.54 -32.00 -10.74
CA PHE A 366 3.67 -33.41 -10.40
C PHE A 366 3.83 -33.53 -8.88
N VAL A 367 2.91 -34.26 -8.27
CA VAL A 367 2.90 -34.54 -6.82
C VAL A 367 3.51 -35.91 -6.54
N ARG A 368 3.91 -36.13 -5.29
CA ARG A 368 4.34 -37.42 -4.75
C ARG A 368 3.16 -38.35 -4.51
#